data_AF-A0A9X4ICH7-F1
#
_entry.id   AF-A0A9X4ICH7-F1
#
_cell.length_a   1.000
_cell.length_b   1.000
_cell.length_c   1.000
_cell.angle_alpha   90.00
_cell.angle_beta   90.00
_cell.angle_gamma   90.00
#
_symmetry.space_group_name_H-M   'P 1'
#
loop_
_entity.id
_entity.type
_entity.pdbx_description
1 polymer ?
#
loop_
_entity_poly.entity_id
_entity_poly.type
_entity_poly.pdbx_seq_one_letter_code
_entity_poly.pdbx_strand_id
1 'polypeptide(L)' 'MHGDEHGDERRLGDRILDALELAVQQGNLTVADPLAQALELSMTGFGGPGAVDHRGVPVRLMEALDRLDDLRRAQKVA' A
#
# COMPACT_ATOMS: atom_id res chain seq x y z
N MET A 1 -11.14 26.64 17.42
CA MET A 1 -11.75 25.46 16.78
C MET A 1 -11.97 25.82 15.31
N HIS A 2 -10.98 25.59 14.45
CA HIS A 2 -11.14 25.76 13.00
C HIS A 2 -11.26 24.34 12.45
N GLY A 3 -12.39 24.04 11.80
CA GLY A 3 -12.79 22.69 11.43
C GLY A 3 -11.78 22.02 10.50
N ASP A 4 -11.22 20.92 10.98
CA ASP A 4 -10.52 19.90 10.20
C ASP A 4 -11.56 19.14 9.33
N GLU A 5 -12.13 19.81 8.34
CA GLU A 5 -13.22 19.27 7.49
C GLU A 5 -12.78 18.95 6.05
N HIS A 6 -11.48 18.76 5.80
CA HIS A 6 -11.03 17.99 4.63
C HIS A 6 -11.01 16.50 5.00
N GLY A 7 -12.21 16.00 5.28
CA GLY A 7 -12.47 14.62 5.65
C GLY A 7 -11.93 13.63 4.61
N ASP A 8 -11.36 12.55 5.12
CA ASP A 8 -11.92 11.21 4.96
C ASP A 8 -12.18 10.67 3.54
N GLU A 9 -11.72 11.33 2.49
CA GLU A 9 -11.56 10.71 1.18
C GLU A 9 -10.33 9.80 1.27
N ARG A 10 -10.53 8.60 1.86
CA ARG A 10 -9.52 7.52 1.97
C ARG A 10 -8.59 7.61 0.78
N ARG A 11 -7.33 8.01 1.02
CA ARG A 11 -6.37 8.29 -0.04
C ARG A 11 -6.33 7.09 -0.96
N LEU A 12 -6.14 7.31 -2.26
CA LEU A 12 -6.03 6.22 -3.23
C LEU A 12 -5.06 5.14 -2.73
N GLY A 13 -3.94 5.55 -2.11
CA GLY A 13 -2.99 4.65 -1.46
C GLY A 13 -3.58 3.80 -0.31
N ASP A 14 -4.41 4.36 0.57
CA ASP A 14 -5.04 3.59 1.66
C ASP A 14 -5.98 2.52 1.11
N ARG A 15 -6.74 2.83 0.05
CA ARG A 15 -7.63 1.85 -0.60
C ARG A 15 -6.86 0.75 -1.31
N ILE A 16 -5.73 1.10 -1.93
CA ILE A 16 -4.85 0.12 -2.56
C ILE A 16 -4.19 -0.74 -1.48
N LEU A 17 -3.80 -0.17 -0.34
CA LEU A 17 -3.24 -0.91 0.79
C LEU A 17 -4.27 -1.89 1.38
N ASP A 18 -5.52 -1.47 1.63
CA ASP A 18 -6.60 -2.35 2.09
C ASP A 18 -6.79 -3.54 1.12
N ALA A 19 -6.80 -3.27 -0.18
CA ALA A 19 -6.95 -4.31 -1.20
C ALA A 19 -5.73 -5.25 -1.26
N LEU A 20 -4.52 -4.70 -1.11
CA LEU A 20 -3.28 -5.46 -1.08
C LEU A 20 -3.26 -6.41 0.12
N GLU A 21 -3.61 -5.92 1.31
CA GLU A 21 -3.70 -6.73 2.52
C GLU A 21 -4.66 -7.91 2.32
N LEU A 22 -5.83 -7.66 1.73
CA LEU A 22 -6.80 -8.71 1.43
C LEU A 22 -6.26 -9.74 0.40
N ALA A 23 -5.61 -9.28 -0.67
CA ALA A 23 -5.06 -10.16 -1.69
C ALA A 23 -3.94 -11.06 -1.14
N VAL A 24 -3.08 -10.51 -0.28
CA VAL A 24 -2.03 -11.25 0.41
C VAL A 24 -2.60 -12.26 1.39
N GLN A 25 -3.63 -11.88 2.18
CA GLN A 25 -4.34 -12.81 3.06
C GLN A 25 -4.98 -13.98 2.31
N GLN A 26 -5.46 -13.74 1.10
CA GLN A 26 -6.02 -14.79 0.23
C GLN A 26 -4.95 -15.64 -0.47
N GLY A 27 -3.66 -15.29 -0.34
CA GLY A 27 -2.56 -15.93 -1.04
C GLY A 27 -2.60 -15.71 -2.56
N ASN A 28 -3.32 -14.69 -3.03
CA ASN A 28 -3.52 -14.44 -4.45
C ASN A 28 -2.44 -13.51 -5.00
N LEU A 29 -1.29 -14.08 -5.35
CA LEU A 29 -0.15 -13.29 -5.85
C LEU A 29 -0.46 -12.58 -7.17
N THR A 30 -1.27 -13.18 -8.04
CA THR A 30 -1.69 -12.59 -9.32
C THR A 30 -2.40 -11.24 -9.13
N VAL A 31 -3.10 -11.08 -8.01
CA VAL A 31 -3.77 -9.82 -7.65
C VAL A 31 -2.88 -8.94 -6.76
N ALA A 32 -2.12 -9.54 -5.84
CA ALA A 32 -1.28 -8.81 -4.90
C ALA A 32 -0.11 -8.06 -5.58
N ASP A 33 0.52 -8.65 -6.60
CA ASP A 33 1.65 -8.03 -7.30
C ASP A 33 1.28 -6.72 -8.03
N PRO A 34 0.20 -6.66 -8.83
CA PRO A 34 -0.25 -5.42 -9.44
C PRO A 34 -0.68 -4.36 -8.42
N LEU A 35 -1.29 -4.76 -7.29
CA LEU A 35 -1.70 -3.84 -6.24
C LEU A 35 -0.50 -3.18 -5.56
N ALA A 36 0.57 -3.93 -5.30
CA ALA A 36 1.80 -3.37 -4.75
C ALA A 36 2.43 -2.32 -5.68
N GLN A 37 2.44 -2.57 -7.00
CA GLN A 37 2.91 -1.59 -7.99
C GLN A 37 2.01 -0.35 -8.03
N ALA A 38 0.69 -0.54 -8.01
CA ALA A 38 -0.25 0.57 -7.96
C ALA A 38 -0.07 1.42 -6.69
N LEU A 39 0.26 0.78 -5.56
CA LEU A 39 0.51 1.45 -4.28
C LEU A 39 1.75 2.33 -4.36
N GLU A 40 2.85 1.80 -4.90
CA GLU A 40 4.09 2.55 -5.13
C GLU A 40 3.87 3.76 -6.04
N LEU A 41 3.15 3.58 -7.16
CA LEU A 41 2.78 4.69 -8.06
C LEU A 41 1.91 5.74 -7.36
N SER A 42 0.96 5.28 -6.54
CA SER A 42 0.08 6.18 -5.78
C SER A 42 0.83 6.95 -4.69
N MET A 43 1.94 6.46 -4.17
CA MET A 43 2.75 7.15 -3.17
C MET A 43 3.78 8.08 -3.82
N THR A 44 4.38 7.67 -4.95
CA THR A 44 5.35 8.48 -5.70
C THR A 44 4.72 9.68 -6.41
N GLY A 45 3.46 9.57 -6.83
CA GLY A 45 2.71 10.68 -7.46
C GLY A 45 2.40 11.87 -6.54
N PHE A 46 2.43 11.68 -5.20
CA PHE A 46 2.25 12.76 -4.23
C PHE A 46 3.56 13.50 -3.90
N GLY A 47 4.71 13.06 -4.44
CA GLY A 47 6.03 13.53 -4.03
C GLY A 47 6.61 14.72 -4.81
N GLY A 48 6.24 14.95 -6.08
CA GLY A 48 6.88 15.98 -6.92
C GLY A 48 8.43 16.04 -6.82
N PRO A 49 9.09 17.05 -7.37
CA PRO A 49 10.46 17.37 -6.98
C PRO A 49 10.42 18.08 -5.62
N GLY A 50 10.51 17.33 -4.52
CA GLY A 50 10.76 17.88 -3.18
C GLY A 50 9.64 17.76 -2.13
N ALA A 51 8.49 17.14 -2.43
CA ALA A 51 7.52 16.78 -1.40
C ALA A 51 7.94 15.44 -0.76
N VAL A 52 8.60 15.54 0.39
CA VAL A 52 8.79 14.41 1.30
C VAL A 52 7.50 14.32 2.13
N ASP A 53 6.71 13.28 1.94
CA ASP A 53 5.61 13.00 2.86
C ASP A 53 6.21 12.62 4.22
N HIS A 54 6.19 13.56 5.16
CA HIS A 54 6.72 13.40 6.51
C HIS A 54 5.79 12.60 7.43
N ARG A 55 4.65 12.12 6.91
CA ARG A 55 3.86 11.10 7.61
C ARG A 55 4.66 9.82 7.51
N GLY A 56 5.26 9.40 8.63
CA GLY A 56 6.03 8.17 8.69
C GLY A 56 5.28 7.02 8.01
N VAL A 57 6.03 6.19 7.29
CA VAL A 57 5.48 5.05 6.56
C VAL A 57 4.54 4.27 7.48
N PRO A 58 3.26 4.05 7.10
CA PRO A 58 2.32 3.33 7.95
C PRO A 58 2.87 1.94 8.28
N VAL A 59 2.81 1.54 9.55
CA VAL A 59 3.26 0.19 9.98
C VAL A 59 2.57 -0.92 9.17
N ARG A 60 1.28 -0.72 8.85
CA ARG A 60 0.50 -1.63 8.01
C ARG A 60 1.07 -1.81 6.61
N LEU A 61 1.65 -0.75 6.01
CA LEU A 61 2.31 -0.85 4.71
C LEU A 61 3.52 -1.79 4.78
N MET A 62 4.37 -1.62 5.79
CA MET A 62 5.55 -2.48 5.97
C MET A 62 5.13 -3.95 6.17
N GLU A 63 4.14 -4.20 7.03
CA GLU A 63 3.61 -5.55 7.24
C GLU A 63 3.01 -6.18 5.97
N ALA A 64 2.28 -5.40 5.17
CA ALA A 64 1.70 -5.89 3.92
C ALA A 64 2.77 -6.27 2.89
N LEU A 65 3.85 -5.48 2.80
CA LEU A 65 4.99 -5.75 1.92
C LEU A 65 5.78 -6.97 2.36
N ASP A 66 6.04 -7.14 3.66
CA ASP A 66 6.71 -8.32 4.21
C ASP A 66 5.92 -9.60 3.89
N ARG A 67 4.60 -9.59 4.13
CA ARG A 67 3.74 -10.74 3.82
C ARG A 67 3.66 -11.03 2.32
N LEU A 68 3.71 -10.00 1.47
CA LEU A 68 3.76 -10.16 0.03
C LEU A 68 5.06 -10.84 -0.41
N ASP A 69 6.20 -10.48 0.18
CA ASP A 69 7.48 -11.10 -0.11
C ASP A 69 7.52 -12.56 0.34
N ASP A 70 6.94 -12.88 1.49
CA ASP A 70 6.76 -14.27 1.93
C ASP A 70 5.90 -15.07 0.94
N LEU A 71 4.79 -14.48 0.46
CA LEU A 71 3.92 -15.10 -0.54
C LEU A 71 4.66 -15.35 -1.87
N ARG A 72 5.46 -14.38 -2.33
CA ARG A 72 6.32 -14.52 -3.52
C ARG A 72 7.34 -15.64 -3.35
N ARG A 73 7.93 -15.78 -2.17
CA ARG A 73 8.87 -16.87 -1.86
C ARG A 73 8.17 -18.21 -1.86
N ALA A 74 7.02 -18.33 -1.22
CA ALA A 74 6.24 -19.56 -1.17
C ALA A 74 5.87 -20.08 -2.58
N GLN A 75 5.42 -19.19 -3.48
CA GLN A 75 5.06 -19.58 -4.85
C GLN A 75 6.24 -19.89 -5.78
N LYS A 76 7.46 -19.45 -5.45
CA LYS A 76 8.66 -19.83 -6.21
C LYS A 76 9.22 -21.20 -5.82
N VAL A 77 8.79 -21.73 -4.67
CA VAL A 77 9.26 -23.00 -4.11
C VAL A 77 8.25 -24.14 -4.39
N ALA A 78 7.02 -23.80 -4.78
CA ALA A 78 5.98 -24.74 -5.24
C ALA A 78 6.13 -25.06 -6.74
#